data_AF-A0A970U9X2-F1
#
_entry.id   AF-A0A970U9X2-F1
#
_cell.length_a   1.000
_cell.length_b   1.000
_cell.length_c   1.000
_cell.angle_alpha   90.00
_cell.angle_beta   90.00
_cell.angle_gamma   90.00
#
_symmetry.space_group_name_H-M   'P 1'
#
loop_
_entity.id
_entity.type
_entity.pdbx_description
1 polymer ?
#
loop_
_entity_poly.entity_id
_entity_poly.type
_entity_poly.pdbx_seq_one_letter_code
_entity_poly.pdbx_strand_id
1 'polypeptide(L)'
;MKLKKFIQSNAWLSVEAILLQLYPDEEKNISGYKKVFEELLFMHPEDSEISIVVAHQKDDYDGEEYVNVSGIYANPKSEEEEFSQSIEFTPWI
;
A
#
# COMPACT_ATOMS: atom_id res chain seq x y z
N MET A 1 9.88 -8.59 4.98
CA MET A 1 8.83 -8.78 6.02
C MET A 1 7.53 -9.14 5.31
N LYS A 2 6.72 -10.10 5.79
CA LYS A 2 5.44 -10.45 5.15
C LYS A 2 4.33 -9.50 5.63
N LEU A 3 3.42 -9.08 4.75
CA LEU A 3 2.32 -8.17 5.07
C LEU A 3 1.53 -8.61 6.31
N LYS A 4 1.15 -9.89 6.40
CA LYS A 4 0.42 -10.44 7.56
C LYS A 4 1.13 -10.18 8.89
N LYS A 5 2.45 -10.40 8.96
CA LYS A 5 3.23 -10.14 10.18
C LYS A 5 3.27 -8.64 10.50
N PHE A 6 3.33 -7.79 9.48
CA PHE A 6 3.33 -6.34 9.63
C PHE A 6 1.98 -5.81 10.14
N ILE A 7 0.86 -6.27 9.59
CA ILE A 7 -0.48 -5.90 10.08
C ILE A 7 -0.64 -6.38 11.53
N GLN A 8 -0.26 -7.63 11.83
CA GLN A 8 -0.37 -8.22 13.17
C GLN A 8 0.54 -7.56 14.23
N SER A 9 1.62 -6.88 13.83
CA SER A 9 2.49 -6.15 14.76
C SER A 9 1.99 -4.74 15.09
N ASN A 10 0.89 -4.29 14.47
CA ASN A 10 0.34 -2.97 14.66
C ASN A 10 -1.08 -3.06 15.24
N ALA A 11 -1.44 -2.09 16.08
CA ALA A 11 -2.81 -1.95 16.59
C ALA A 11 -3.58 -0.96 15.71
N TRP A 12 -4.86 -1.24 15.44
CA TRP A 12 -5.73 -0.36 14.65
C TRP A 12 -5.71 1.09 15.17
N LEU A 13 -5.79 1.29 16.49
CA LEU A 13 -5.80 2.64 17.08
C LEU A 13 -4.53 3.45 16.74
N SER A 14 -3.38 2.80 16.63
CA SER A 14 -2.12 3.47 16.23
C SER A 14 -2.13 3.81 14.74
N VAL A 15 -2.68 2.94 13.91
CA VAL A 15 -2.83 3.15 12.46
C VAL A 15 -3.79 4.32 12.19
N GLU A 16 -4.96 4.32 12.85
CA GLU A 16 -5.98 5.36 12.77
C GLU A 16 -5.42 6.74 13.17
N ALA A 17 -4.68 6.81 14.28
CA ALA A 17 -4.09 8.06 14.73
C ALA A 17 -3.12 8.67 13.69
N ILE A 18 -2.25 7.84 13.10
CA ILE A 18 -1.30 8.29 12.06
C ILE A 18 -2.04 8.63 10.76
N LEU A 19 -3.04 7.83 10.37
CA LEU A 19 -3.82 8.06 9.16
C LEU A 19 -4.53 9.42 9.22
N LEU A 20 -5.20 9.75 10.32
CA LEU A 20 -5.90 11.02 10.48
C LEU A 20 -4.95 12.21 10.69
N GLN A 21 -3.74 11.98 11.19
CA GLN A 21 -2.70 13.01 11.22
C GLN A 21 -2.24 13.38 9.81
N LEU A 22 -2.09 12.40 8.92
CA LEU A 22 -1.63 12.60 7.54
C LEU A 22 -2.75 13.05 6.59
N TYR A 23 -3.95 12.52 6.78
CA TYR A 23 -5.11 12.74 5.92
C TYR A 23 -6.37 13.02 6.76
N PRO A 24 -6.48 14.23 7.36
CA PRO A 24 -7.62 14.56 8.23
C PRO A 24 -8.99 14.40 7.53
N ASP A 25 -9.07 14.69 6.24
CA ASP A 25 -10.30 14.59 5.45
C ASP A 25 -10.83 13.15 5.27
N GLU A 26 -10.01 12.15 5.61
CA GLU A 26 -10.38 10.72 5.57
C GLU A 26 -11.14 10.25 6.82
N GLU A 27 -11.39 11.13 7.80
CA GLU A 27 -12.24 10.81 8.96
C GLU A 27 -13.59 10.21 8.54
N LYS A 28 -14.17 10.73 7.45
CA LYS A 28 -15.42 10.22 6.87
C LYS A 28 -15.35 8.75 6.43
N ASN A 29 -14.15 8.25 6.10
CA ASN A 29 -13.91 6.92 5.56
C ASN A 29 -13.30 5.95 6.61
N ILE A 30 -13.09 6.40 7.86
CA ILE A 30 -12.31 5.65 8.86
C ILE A 30 -12.88 4.26 9.18
N SER A 31 -14.21 4.13 9.13
CA SER A 31 -14.89 2.84 9.32
C SER A 31 -14.56 1.83 8.21
N GLY A 32 -14.40 2.30 6.98
CA GLY A 32 -13.99 1.48 5.84
C GLY A 32 -12.56 0.98 5.98
N TYR A 33 -11.64 1.87 6.34
CA TYR A 33 -10.24 1.49 6.62
C TYR A 33 -10.13 0.49 7.76
N LYS A 34 -10.91 0.68 8.84
CA LYS A 34 -10.95 -0.28 9.95
C LYS A 34 -11.37 -1.66 9.49
N LYS A 35 -12.43 -1.72 8.67
CA LYS A 35 -12.93 -2.98 8.12
C LYS A 35 -11.86 -3.70 7.29
N VAL A 36 -11.16 -2.96 6.41
CA VAL A 36 -10.05 -3.52 5.62
C VAL A 36 -8.93 -4.03 6.52
N PHE A 37 -8.53 -3.26 7.54
CA PHE A 37 -7.50 -3.68 8.49
C PHE A 37 -7.88 -4.98 9.22
N GLU A 38 -9.13 -5.07 9.69
CA GLU A 38 -9.65 -6.26 10.37
C GLU A 38 -9.71 -7.47 9.42
N GLU A 39 -10.14 -7.29 8.18
CA GLU A 39 -10.15 -8.37 7.17
C GLU A 39 -8.73 -8.87 6.85
N LEU A 40 -7.77 -7.97 6.70
CA LEU A 40 -6.36 -8.31 6.41
C LEU A 40 -5.68 -9.11 7.52
N LEU A 41 -6.11 -8.99 8.78
CA LEU A 41 -5.59 -9.80 9.89
C LEU A 41 -5.83 -11.30 9.69
N PHE A 42 -6.98 -11.65 9.11
CA PHE A 42 -7.45 -13.02 8.97
C PHE A 42 -7.33 -13.55 7.56
N MET A 43 -7.17 -12.67 6.57
CA MET A 43 -6.98 -13.05 5.17
C MET A 43 -5.82 -14.04 5.00
N HIS A 44 -6.06 -15.08 4.22
CA HIS A 44 -5.03 -16.01 3.81
C HIS A 44 -4.20 -15.39 2.69
N PRO A 45 -2.86 -15.46 2.74
CA PRO A 45 -2.05 -15.03 1.61
C PRO A 45 -2.40 -15.84 0.38
N GLU A 46 -2.54 -15.15 -0.75
CA GLU A 46 -2.66 -15.76 -2.06
C GLU A 46 -1.34 -15.58 -2.82
N ASP A 47 -1.04 -16.55 -3.69
CA ASP A 47 0.08 -16.43 -4.60
C ASP A 47 -0.25 -15.32 -5.63
N SER A 48 0.71 -14.42 -5.83
CA SER A 48 0.59 -13.34 -6.80
C SER A 48 1.77 -13.37 -7.75
N GLU A 49 1.51 -13.13 -9.03
CA GLU A 49 2.57 -12.89 -10.01
C GLU A 49 3.24 -11.53 -9.81
N ILE A 50 2.70 -10.66 -8.93
CA ILE A 50 3.18 -9.30 -8.68
C ILE A 50 3.66 -9.15 -7.23
N SER A 51 4.85 -8.55 -7.07
CA SER A 51 5.40 -8.12 -5.79
C SER A 51 5.24 -6.61 -5.61
N ILE A 52 4.85 -6.19 -4.41
CA ILE A 52 4.81 -4.77 -4.03
C ILE A 52 6.22 -4.34 -3.59
N VAL A 53 6.72 -3.29 -4.21
CA VAL A 53 7.99 -2.62 -3.89
C VAL A 53 7.68 -1.30 -3.20
N VAL A 54 8.31 -1.08 -2.05
CA VAL A 54 8.22 0.17 -1.28
C VAL A 54 9.63 0.75 -1.19
N ALA A 55 9.83 1.94 -1.76
CA ALA A 55 11.14 2.58 -1.83
C ALA A 55 11.06 4.04 -1.37
N HIS A 56 11.98 4.44 -0.48
CA HIS A 56 12.20 5.84 -0.19
C HIS A 56 12.89 6.49 -1.38
N GLN A 57 12.31 7.58 -1.87
CA GLN A 57 12.82 8.37 -2.97
C GLN A 57 13.06 9.80 -2.50
N LYS A 58 13.99 10.46 -3.17
CA LYS A 58 14.22 11.88 -3.03
C LYS A 58 14.01 12.51 -4.40
N ASP A 59 13.06 13.44 -4.47
CA ASP A 59 12.78 14.19 -5.69
C ASP A 59 14.02 15.00 -6.10
N ASP A 60 14.39 14.93 -7.38
CA ASP A 60 15.58 15.59 -7.92
C ASP A 60 15.33 17.06 -8.28
N TYR A 61 14.07 17.48 -8.35
CA TYR A 61 13.65 18.85 -8.65
C TYR A 61 13.60 19.73 -7.39
N ASP A 62 12.91 19.29 -6.33
CA ASP A 62 12.74 20.08 -5.09
C ASP A 62 13.42 19.47 -3.86
N GLY A 63 13.93 18.24 -3.95
CA GLY A 63 14.60 17.56 -2.86
C GLY A 63 13.66 16.94 -1.82
N GLU A 64 12.34 16.91 -2.06
CA GLU A 64 11.37 16.32 -1.13
C GLU A 64 11.55 14.81 -1.02
N GLU A 65 11.44 14.29 0.20
CA GLU A 65 11.48 12.85 0.46
C GLU A 65 10.08 12.27 0.46
N TYR A 66 9.87 11.21 -0.31
CA TYR A 66 8.59 10.51 -0.39
C TYR A 66 8.79 9.00 -0.45
N VAL A 67 7.70 8.26 -0.21
CA VAL A 67 7.69 6.80 -0.34
C VAL A 67 6.99 6.45 -1.65
N ASN A 68 7.73 5.88 -2.60
CA ASN A 68 7.18 5.32 -3.82
C ASN A 68 6.72 3.88 -3.55
N VAL A 69 5.50 3.56 -3.99
CA VAL A 69 4.93 2.20 -3.93
C VAL A 69 4.56 1.77 -5.35
N SER A 70 5.15 0.67 -5.81
CA SER A 70 4.89 0.11 -7.14
C SER A 70 4.76 -1.42 -7.11
N GLY A 71 4.21 -1.98 -8.18
CA GLY A 71 4.18 -3.42 -8.44
C GLY A 71 5.24 -3.82 -9.46
N ILE A 72 5.84 -4.99 -9.28
CA ILE A 72 6.71 -5.62 -10.28
C ILE A 72 6.27 -7.06 -10.53
N TYR A 73 6.27 -7.51 -11.78
CA TYR A 73 6.04 -8.91 -12.08
C TYR A 73 7.22 -9.76 -11.62
N ALA A 74 6.94 -10.85 -10.91
CA ALA A 74 7.95 -11.80 -10.47
C ALA A 74 8.54 -12.59 -11.65
N ASN A 75 7.74 -12.81 -12.71
CA ASN A 75 8.14 -13.49 -13.93
C ASN A 75 7.52 -12.77 -15.15
N PRO A 76 8.11 -11.66 -15.63
CA PRO A 76 7.57 -10.90 -16.74
C PRO A 76 7.54 -11.73 -18.03
N LYS A 77 6.45 -11.63 -18.78
CA LYS A 77 6.15 -12.35 -20.03
C LYS A 77 6.21 -11.45 -21.26
N SER A 78 6.32 -10.14 -21.07
CA SER A 78 6.45 -9.12 -22.11
C SER A 78 7.42 -8.01 -21.67
N GLU A 79 7.90 -7.20 -22.62
CA GLU A 79 8.74 -6.03 -22.31
C GLU A 79 8.01 -5.04 -21.39
N GLU A 80 6.69 -4.91 -21.51
CA GLU A 80 5.89 -4.01 -20.66
C GLU A 80 5.87 -4.46 -19.19
N GLU A 81 5.83 -5.77 -18.95
CA GLU A 81 5.83 -6.36 -17.61
C GLU A 81 7.18 -6.22 -16.88
N GLU A 82 8.26 -5.88 -17.60
CA GLU A 82 9.57 -5.60 -17.01
C GLU A 82 9.61 -4.27 -16.24
N PHE A 83 8.68 -3.35 -16.52
CA PHE A 83 8.63 -2.04 -15.88
C PHE A 83 7.79 -2.04 -14.61
N SER A 84 8.04 -1.04 -13.74
CA SER A 84 7.24 -0.80 -12.54
C SER A 84 5.80 -0.41 -12.92
N GLN A 85 4.85 -1.09 -12.28
CA GLN A 85 3.42 -0.90 -12.47
C GLN A 85 2.86 -0.07 -11.32
N SER A 86 1.95 0.85 -11.64
CA SER A 86 1.23 1.64 -10.65
C SER A 86 -0.25 1.32 -10.73
N ILE A 87 -0.96 1.52 -9.61
CA ILE A 87 -2.42 1.43 -9.62
C ILE A 87 -2.94 2.62 -10.42
N GLU A 88 -3.70 2.34 -11.48
CA GLU A 88 -4.44 3.38 -12.17
C GLU A 88 -5.57 3.89 -11.26
N PHE A 89 -5.66 5.21 -11.07
CA PHE A 89 -6.76 5.83 -10.34
C PHE A 89 -8.07 5.61 -11.09
N THR A 90 -8.72 4.50 -10.81
CA THR A 90 -10.07 4.22 -11.29
C THR A 90 -11.07 4.71 -10.24
N PRO A 91 -12.12 5.44 -10.64
CA PRO A 91 -13.21 5.78 -9.74
C PRO A 91 -13.78 4.52 -9.09
N TRP A 92 -14.03 4.56 -7.78
CA TRP A 92 -14.76 3.50 -7.09
C TRP A 92 -16.19 3.44 -7.68
N ILE A 93 -16.54 2.30 -8.28
CA ILE A 93 -17.84 2.04 -8.91
C ILE A 93 -18.91 1.80 -7.86
#